data_AF-A0A1A8J9I3-F1
#
_entry.id   AF-A0A1A8J9I3-F1
#
_cell.length_a   1.000
_cell.length_b   1.000
_cell.length_c   1.000
_cell.angle_alpha   90.00
_cell.angle_beta   90.00
_cell.angle_gamma   90.00
#
_symmetry.space_group_name_H-M   'P 1'
#
loop_
_entity.id
_entity.type
_entity.pdbx_description
1 polymer ?
#
loop_
_entity_poly.entity_id
_entity_poly.type
_entity_poly.pdbx_seq_one_letter_code
_entity_poly.pdbx_strand_id
1 'polypeptide(L)' 'QSDLLRGNESILKAQALVAFHQARYQELYSILENHNFSPSNHAFLQDLWYKARYTEAEKARGRPLGAVD' A
#
# COMPACT_ATOMS: atom_id res chain seq x y z
N GLN A 1 23.23 11.45 5.78
CA GLN A 1 22.87 10.07 5.39
C GLN A 1 21.36 9.82 5.45
N SER A 2 20.61 10.59 6.25
CA SER A 2 19.16 10.49 6.46
C SER A 2 18.30 10.85 5.25
N ASP A 3 18.75 11.79 4.41
CA ASP A 3 17.94 12.35 3.31
C ASP A 3 17.80 11.41 2.10
N LEU A 4 18.85 10.64 1.81
CA LEU A 4 18.84 9.62 0.75
C LEU A 4 17.82 8.51 1.04
N LEU A 5 17.70 8.12 2.31
CA LEU A 5 16.75 7.12 2.77
C LEU A 5 15.32 7.64 2.65
N ARG A 6 15.07 8.89 3.07
CA ARG A 6 13.76 9.54 2.95
C ARG A 6 13.29 9.66 1.49
N GLY A 7 14.20 9.97 0.56
CA GLY A 7 13.91 10.02 -0.87
C GLY A 7 13.44 8.67 -1.41
N ASN A 8 14.15 7.59 -1.07
CA ASN A 8 13.77 6.23 -1.49
C ASN A 8 12.46 5.76 -0.85
N GLU A 9 12.25 6.02 0.43
CA GLU A 9 10.99 5.68 1.11
C GLU A 9 9.79 6.38 0.48
N SER A 10 9.95 7.64 0.05
CA SER A 10 8.91 8.41 -0.62
C SER A 10 8.51 7.76 -1.96
N ILE A 11 9.49 7.29 -2.72
CA ILE A 11 9.27 6.58 -3.99
C ILE A 11 8.57 5.25 -3.75
N LEU A 12 9.05 4.45 -2.80
CA LEU A 12 8.46 3.15 -2.46
C LEU A 12 7.02 3.30 -1.96
N LYS A 13 6.75 4.33 -1.16
CA LYS A 13 5.40 4.68 -0.69
C LYS A 13 4.47 5.04 -1.86
N ALA A 14 4.96 5.84 -2.81
CA ALA A 14 4.21 6.17 -4.02
C ALA A 14 3.94 4.93 -4.88
N GLN A 15 4.92 4.05 -5.06
CA GLN A 15 4.75 2.78 -5.77
C GLN A 15 3.71 1.88 -5.09
N ALA A 16 3.79 1.71 -3.76
CA ALA A 16 2.80 0.93 -3.01
C ALA A 16 1.39 1.52 -3.17
N LEU A 17 1.25 2.85 -3.15
CA LEU A 17 -0.04 3.52 -3.39
C LEU A 17 -0.58 3.23 -4.79
N VAL A 18 0.27 3.36 -5.83
CA VAL A 18 -0.12 3.06 -7.22
C VAL A 18 -0.54 1.60 -7.37
N ALA A 19 0.22 0.66 -6.78
CA ALA A 19 -0.12 -0.75 -6.77
C ALA A 19 -1.49 -1.02 -6.10
N PHE A 20 -1.78 -0.35 -4.97
CA PHE A 20 -3.09 -0.41 -4.32
C PHE A 20 -4.23 0.06 -5.24
N HIS A 21 -4.07 1.22 -5.90
CA HIS A 21 -5.08 1.75 -6.84
C HIS A 21 -5.28 0.87 -8.08
N GLN A 22 -4.23 0.18 -8.54
CA GLN A 22 -4.31 -0.75 -9.67
C GLN A 22 -4.82 -2.15 -9.27
N ALA A 23 -5.21 -2.34 -8.01
CA ALA A 23 -5.56 -3.64 -7.44
C ALA A 23 -4.45 -4.70 -7.59
N ARG A 24 -3.18 -4.26 -7.61
CA ARG A 24 -1.98 -5.10 -7.64
C ARG A 24 -1.46 -5.31 -6.22
N TYR A 25 -2.24 -5.99 -5.39
CA TYR A 25 -1.92 -6.15 -3.97
C TYR A 25 -0.65 -6.99 -3.73
N GLN A 26 -0.35 -7.96 -4.60
CA GLN A 26 0.91 -8.72 -4.52
C GLN A 26 2.17 -7.84 -4.64
N GLU A 27 2.12 -6.81 -5.50
CA GLU A 27 3.23 -5.88 -5.69
C GLU A 27 3.38 -4.98 -4.45
N LEU A 28 2.24 -4.51 -3.88
CA LEU A 28 2.21 -3.79 -2.63
C LEU A 28 2.82 -4.61 -1.47
N TYR A 29 2.47 -5.89 -1.33
CA TYR A 29 3.03 -6.76 -0.30
C TYR A 29 4.54 -6.96 -0.50
N SER A 30 4.95 -7.20 -1.74
CA SER A 30 6.37 -7.34 -2.09
C SER A 30 7.17 -6.08 -1.72
N ILE A 31 6.63 -4.88 -1.96
CA ILE A 31 7.31 -3.62 -1.59
C ILE A 31 7.43 -3.50 -0.06
N LEU A 32 6.38 -3.85 0.67
CA LEU A 32 6.36 -3.79 2.14
C LEU A 32 7.31 -4.81 2.79
N GLU A 33 7.42 -6.01 2.22
CA GLU A 33 8.24 -7.10 2.76
C GLU A 33 9.72 -6.97 2.37
N ASN A 34 10.03 -6.43 1.19
CA ASN A 34 11.42 -6.31 0.71
C ASN A 34 12.11 -5.01 1.15
N HIS A 35 11.37 -4.04 1.69
CA HIS A 35 11.94 -2.75 2.07
C HIS A 35 11.68 -2.42 3.54
N ASN A 36 12.74 -2.03 4.23
CA ASN A 36 12.65 -1.61 5.62
C ASN A 36 12.35 -0.10 5.67
N PHE A 37 11.16 0.24 6.14
CA PHE A 37 10.73 1.63 6.27
C PHE A 37 11.07 2.19 7.64
N SER A 38 11.25 3.50 7.71
CA SER A 38 11.35 4.27 8.94
C SER A 38 10.04 4.19 9.74
N PRO A 39 10.10 4.22 11.08
CA PRO A 39 8.90 4.14 11.93
C PRO A 39 7.88 5.25 11.65
N SER A 40 8.31 6.41 11.15
CA SER A 40 7.42 7.50 10.72
C SER A 40 6.48 7.10 9.58
N ASN A 41 6.87 6.14 8.73
CA ASN A 41 6.09 5.65 7.61
C ASN A 41 5.26 4.40 7.97
N HIS A 42 5.58 3.71 9.06
CA HIS A 42 4.91 2.46 9.45
C HIS A 42 3.40 2.63 9.60
N ALA A 43 2.94 3.70 10.25
CA ALA A 43 1.50 3.94 10.45
C ALA A 43 0.74 4.03 9.11
N PHE A 44 1.31 4.72 8.13
CA PHE A 44 0.72 4.84 6.80
C PHE A 44 0.70 3.51 6.05
N LEU A 45 1.83 2.79 6.08
CA LEU A 45 1.98 1.52 5.36
C LEU A 45 1.10 0.42 5.94
N GLN A 46 0.93 0.40 7.26
CA GLN A 46 -0.01 -0.49 7.94
C GLN A 46 -1.45 -0.19 7.51
N ASP A 47 -1.88 1.07 7.55
CA ASP A 47 -3.21 1.48 7.07
C ASP A 47 -3.45 1.07 5.61
N LEU A 48 -2.46 1.29 4.74
CA LEU A 48 -2.52 0.89 3.34
C LEU A 48 -2.63 -0.63 3.18
N TRP A 49 -1.86 -1.41 3.96
CA TRP A 49 -1.91 -2.87 3.96
C TRP A 49 -3.28 -3.40 4.41
N TYR A 50 -3.83 -2.84 5.49
CA TYR A 50 -5.17 -3.20 5.97
C TYR A 50 -6.24 -2.90 4.91
N LYS A 51 -6.18 -1.72 4.30
CA LYS A 51 -7.09 -1.34 3.20
C LYS A 51 -6.95 -2.28 2.01
N ALA A 52 -5.73 -2.58 1.57
CA ALA A 52 -5.48 -3.52 0.47
C ALA A 52 -6.15 -4.87 0.72
N ARG A 53 -5.96 -5.43 1.92
CA ARG A 53 -6.49 -6.73 2.30
C ARG A 53 -8.01 -6.71 2.47
N TYR A 54 -8.56 -5.62 2.98
CA TYR A 54 -10.01 -5.43 3.07
C TYR A 54 -10.63 -5.34 1.68
N THR A 55 -10.09 -4.51 0.79
CA THR A 55 -10.57 -4.36 -0.59
C THR A 55 -10.42 -5.67 -1.38
N GLU A 56 -9.34 -6.42 -1.19
CA GLU A 56 -9.17 -7.74 -1.80
C GLU A 56 -10.24 -8.73 -1.29
N ALA A 57 -10.54 -8.73 0.01
CA ALA A 57 -11.60 -9.55 0.60
C ALA A 57 -13.02 -9.13 0.16
N GLU A 58 -13.28 -7.82 0.05
CA GLU A 58 -14.53 -7.27 -0.48
C GLU A 58 -14.74 -7.67 -1.95
N LYS A 59 -13.67 -7.54 -2.76
CA LYS A 59 -13.68 -7.95 -4.17
C LYS A 59 -13.87 -9.45 -4.32
N ALA A 60 -13.21 -10.27 -3.48
CA ALA A 60 -13.40 -11.72 -3.43
C ALA A 60 -14.83 -12.11 -3.01
N ARG A 61 -15.51 -11.28 -2.21
CA ARG A 61 -16.92 -11.46 -1.83
C ARG A 61 -17.91 -11.06 -2.93
N GLY A 62 -17.46 -10.43 -4.02
CA GLY A 62 -18.27 -10.24 -5.23
C GLY A 62 -19.40 -9.21 -5.14
N ARG A 63 -19.42 -8.34 -4.11
CA ARG A 63 -20.33 -7.19 -4.05
C ARG A 63 -19.52 -5.89 -4.05
N PRO A 64 -19.59 -5.07 -5.11
CA PRO A 64 -19.06 -3.73 -5.04
C PRO A 64 -19.91 -2.93 -4.05
N LEU A 65 -19.28 -2.19 -3.13
CA LEU A 65 -19.85 -0.91 -2.71
C LEU A 65 -19.83 -0.05 -3.97
N GLY A 66 -20.90 -0.16 -4.76
CA GLY A 66 -21.08 0.64 -5.96
C GLY A 66 -20.85 2.10 -5.59
N ALA A 67 -20.06 2.78 -6.42
CA ALA A 67 -19.97 4.23 -6.40
C ALA A 67 -21.40 4.77 -6.30
N VAL A 68 -21.72 5.38 -5.16
CA VAL A 68 -22.93 6.19 -5.03
C VAL A 68 -22.66 7.41 -5.92
N ASP A 69 -23.31 7.42 -7.07
CA ASP A 69 -23.61 8.65 -7.81
C ASP A 69 -24.34 9.63 -6.89
#